data_AF-J6L918-F1
#
_entry.id   AF-J6L918-F1
#
_cell.length_a   1.000
_cell.length_b   1.000
_cell.length_c   1.000
_cell.angle_alpha   90.00
_cell.angle_beta   90.00
_cell.angle_gamma   90.00
#
_symmetry.space_group_name_H-M   'P 1'
#
loop_
_entity.id
_entity.type
_entity.pdbx_description
1 polymer ?
#
loop_
_entity_poly.entity_id
_entity_poly.type
_entity_poly.pdbx_seq_one_letter_code
_entity_poly.pdbx_strand_id
1 'polypeptide(L)' 'MTRWGWGAFVVAVIATFGLLEGWALATDTPTLSQTVWWASAAFPLLGPLVGFVVGGLFVHFWWPNQGPGKD' A
#
# COMPACT_ATOMS: atom_id res chain seq x y z
N MET A 1 7.46 -13.57 -11.40
CA MET A 1 5.99 -13.68 -11.29
C MET A 1 5.37 -13.35 -12.64
N THR A 2 4.42 -14.16 -13.12
CA THR A 2 3.72 -13.90 -14.39
C THR A 2 2.75 -12.71 -14.23
N ARG A 3 2.36 -12.05 -15.33
CA ARG A 3 1.41 -10.91 -15.32
C ARG A 3 0.10 -11.26 -14.58
N TRP A 4 -0.34 -12.51 -14.70
CA TRP A 4 -1.51 -13.05 -13.99
C TRP A 4 -1.29 -13.24 -12.49
N GLY A 5 -0.07 -13.61 -12.06
CA GLY A 5 0.27 -13.72 -10.64
C GLY A 5 0.20 -12.37 -9.91
N TRP A 6 0.60 -11.29 -10.57
CA TRP A 6 0.44 -9.93 -10.03
C TRP A 6 -1.03 -9.52 -9.90
N GLY A 7 -1.84 -9.79 -10.91
CA GLY A 7 -3.28 -9.53 -10.85
C GLY A 7 -3.96 -10.28 -9.71
N ALA A 8 -3.68 -11.58 -9.57
CA ALA A 8 -4.21 -12.39 -8.49
C ALA A 8 -3.77 -11.90 -7.10
N PHE A 9 -2.51 -11.47 -6.97
CA PHE A 9 -2.01 -10.87 -5.73
C PHE A 9 -2.77 -9.59 -5.36
N VAL A 10 -2.98 -8.67 -6.31
CA VAL A 10 -3.73 -7.42 -6.07
C VAL A 10 -5.17 -7.72 -5.65
N VAL A 11 -5.84 -8.65 -6.34
CA VAL A 11 -7.21 -9.06 -5.98
C VAL A 11 -7.26 -9.68 -4.58
N ALA A 12 -6.30 -10.53 -4.23
CA ALA A 12 -6.22 -11.13 -2.90
C ALA A 12 -6.05 -10.05 -1.81
N VAL A 13 -5.18 -9.06 -2.03
CA VAL A 13 -5.01 -7.93 -1.12
C VAL A 13 -6.33 -7.19 -0.94
N ILE A 14 -6.98 -6.78 -2.04
CA ILE A 14 -8.27 -6.04 -1.98
C ILE A 14 -9.34 -6.86 -1.23
N ALA A 15 -9.45 -8.15 -1.52
CA ALA A 15 -10.43 -9.02 -0.87
C ALA A 15 -10.18 -9.15 0.64
N THR A 16 -8.93 -9.32 1.07
CA THR A 16 -8.58 -9.38 2.50
C THR A 16 -8.90 -8.06 3.20
N PHE A 17 -8.58 -6.91 2.61
CA PHE A 17 -8.93 -5.61 3.18
C PHE A 17 -10.44 -5.41 3.29
N GLY A 18 -11.20 -5.78 2.25
CA GLY A 18 -12.67 -5.69 2.28
C GLY A 18 -13.30 -6.56 3.37
N LEU A 19 -12.79 -7.78 3.57
CA LEU A 19 -13.26 -8.67 4.63
C LEU A 19 -12.95 -8.12 6.03
N LEU A 20 -11.76 -7.57 6.24
CA LEU A 20 -11.37 -6.98 7.52
C LEU A 20 -12.18 -5.71 7.85
N GLU A 21 -12.42 -4.86 6.85
CA GLU A 21 -13.32 -3.70 6.99
C GLU A 21 -14.75 -4.14 7.32
N GLY A 22 -15.28 -5.13 6.61
CA GLY A 22 -16.61 -5.69 6.87
C GLY A 22 -16.72 -6.30 8.27
N TRP A 23 -15.69 -7.00 8.73
CA TRP A 23 -15.64 -7.56 10.08
C TRP A 23 -15.53 -6.47 11.16
N ALA A 24 -14.77 -5.40 10.90
CA ALA A 24 -14.67 -4.28 11.82
C ALA A 24 -16.02 -3.59 12.01
N LEU A 25 -16.76 -3.37 10.92
CA LEU A 25 -18.12 -2.85 10.95
C LEU A 25 -19.09 -3.78 11.70
N ALA A 26 -18.94 -5.10 11.57
CA ALA A 26 -19.78 -6.06 12.27
C ALA A 26 -19.49 -6.18 13.77
N THR A 27 -18.33 -5.68 14.24
CA THR A 27 -17.88 -5.81 15.63
C THR A 27 -17.76 -4.46 16.35
N ASP A 28 -18.28 -3.38 15.75
CA ASP A 28 -18.18 -2.01 16.25
C ASP A 28 -16.72 -1.59 16.59
N THR A 29 -15.76 -2.11 15.82
CA THR A 29 -14.35 -1.75 15.96
C THR A 29 -13.96 -0.69 14.92
N PRO A 30 -13.00 0.20 15.23
CA PRO A 30 -12.55 1.21 14.28
C PRO A 30 -12.04 0.55 13.00
N THR A 31 -12.53 1.02 11.86
CA THR A 31 -12.06 0.50 10.58
C THR A 31 -10.67 1.02 10.25
N LEU A 32 -9.96 0.33 9.36
CA LEU A 32 -8.64 0.77 8.92
C LEU A 32 -8.76 2.06 8.10
N SER A 33 -9.80 2.17 7.27
CA SER A 33 -10.17 3.39 6.55
C SER A 33 -10.39 4.58 7.50
N GLN A 34 -11.11 4.38 8.60
CA GLN A 34 -11.34 5.41 9.63
C GLN A 34 -10.04 5.75 10.38
N THR A 35 -9.21 4.76 10.68
CA THR A 35 -7.91 4.97 11.34
C THR A 35 -6.97 5.79 10.47
N VAL A 36 -6.89 5.49 9.17
CA VAL A 36 -6.09 6.25 8.20
C VAL A 36 -6.62 7.68 8.06
N TRP A 37 -7.94 7.86 8.05
CA TRP A 37 -8.56 9.19 8.03
C TRP A 37 -8.16 10.01 9.25
N TRP A 38 -8.28 9.47 10.45
CA TRP A 38 -7.89 10.16 11.69
C TRP A 38 -6.39 10.46 11.73
N ALA A 39 -5.55 9.53 11.32
CA ALA A 39 -4.11 9.74 11.26
C ALA A 39 -3.74 10.86 10.27
N SER A 40 -4.39 10.89 9.10
CA SER A 40 -4.18 11.92 8.08
C SER A 40 -4.70 13.29 8.51
N ALA A 41 -5.80 13.33 9.28
CA ALA A 41 -6.31 14.56 9.86
C ALA A 41 -5.39 15.10 10.96
N ALA A 42 -4.81 14.22 11.79
CA ALA A 42 -3.88 14.59 12.84
C ALA A 42 -2.52 15.06 12.29
N PHE A 43 -2.08 14.49 11.18
CA PHE A 43 -0.83 14.86 10.52
C PHE A 43 -1.05 15.01 9.00
N PRO A 44 -1.36 16.21 8.50
CA PRO A 44 -1.67 16.44 7.09
C PRO A 44 -0.56 16.05 6.12
N LEU A 45 0.70 16.01 6.58
CA LEU A 45 1.85 15.59 5.79
C LEU A 45 2.03 14.07 5.72
N LEU A 46 1.17 13.28 6.40
CA LEU A 46 1.25 11.82 6.41
C LEU A 46 1.20 11.24 4.99
N GLY A 47 0.25 11.71 4.18
CA GLY A 47 0.10 11.29 2.79
C GLY A 47 1.37 11.54 1.96
N PRO A 48 1.86 12.79 1.88
CA PRO A 48 3.11 13.11 1.20
C PRO A 48 4.32 12.29 1.70
N LEU A 49 4.48 12.08 3.01
CA LEU A 49 5.60 11.30 3.56
C LEU A 49 5.52 9.82 3.16
N VAL A 50 4.34 9.21 3.28
CA VAL A 50 4.12 7.83 2.86
C VAL A 50 4.40 7.69 1.36
N GLY A 51 3.91 8.64 0.55
CA GLY A 51 4.19 8.70 -0.88
C GLY A 51 5.69 8.82 -1.19
N PHE A 52 6.42 9.66 -0.46
CA PHE A 52 7.87 9.82 -0.62
C PHE A 52 8.63 8.53 -0.28
N VAL A 53 8.29 7.87 0.83
CA VAL A 53 8.92 6.60 1.23
C VAL A 53 8.61 5.50 0.22
N VAL A 54 7.35 5.33 -0.18
CA VAL A 54 6.95 4.30 -1.15
C VAL A 54 7.59 4.56 -2.52
N GLY A 55 7.60 5.81 -2.99
CA GLY A 55 8.26 6.20 -4.22
C GLY A 55 9.78 5.97 -4.16
N GLY A 56 10.42 6.30 -3.04
CA GLY A 56 11.84 6.03 -2.80
C GLY A 56 12.16 4.54 -2.81
N LEU A 57 11.35 3.71 -2.16
CA LEU A 57 11.50 2.25 -2.18
C LEU A 57 11.28 1.68 -3.58
N PHE A 58 10.29 2.19 -4.32
CA PHE A 58 10.06 1.80 -5.70
C PHE A 58 11.27 2.11 -6.57
N VAL A 59 11.84 3.33 -6.49
CA VAL A 59 13.07 3.65 -7.21
C VAL A 59 14.23 2.76 -6.74
N HIS A 60 14.39 2.53 -5.43
CA HIS A 60 15.49 1.72 -4.92
C HIS A 60 15.48 0.27 -5.41
N PHE A 61 14.31 -0.38 -5.46
CA PHE A 61 14.19 -1.80 -5.78
C PHE A 61 13.81 -2.09 -7.24
N TRP A 62 13.08 -1.18 -7.90
CA TRP A 62 12.54 -1.38 -9.26
C TRP A 62 13.15 -0.46 -10.31
N TRP A 63 13.90 0.58 -9.93
CA TRP A 63 14.70 1.29 -10.92
C TRP A 63 15.82 0.36 -11.38
N PRO A 64 15.97 0.10 -12.69
CA PRO A 64 17.08 -0.70 -13.17
C PRO A 64 18.36 -0.03 -12.70
N ASN A 65 19.23 -0.78 -12.03
CA ASN A 65 20.57 -0.33 -11.68
C ASN A 65 21.37 -0.11 -12.98
N GLN A 66 21.10 1.00 -13.68
CA GLN A 66 21.81 1.43 -14.88
C GLN A 66 23.15 2.04 -14.44
N GLY A 67 23.98 1.22 -13.80
CA GLY A 67 25.40 1.48 -13.76
C GLY A 67 25.95 1.28 -15.18
N PRO A 68 26.85 2.14 -15.67
CA PRO A 68 27.55 1.87 -16.91
C PRO A 68 28.40 0.60 -16.70
N GLY A 69 28.03 -0.51 -17.36
CA GLY A 69 28.81 -1.76 -17.37
C GLY A 69 28.18 -2.97 -16.68
N LYS A 70 26.92 -3.29 -16.97
CA LYS A 70 26.38 -4.64 -16.75
C LYS A 70 25.72 -5.14 -18.04
N ASP A 71 26.58 -5.76 -18.83
CA ASP A 71 26.34 -6.80 -19.84
C ASP A 71 25.32 -7.88 -19.38
#